data_AF-A0A164JG74-F1
#
_entry.id   AF-A0A164JG74-F1
#
_cell.length_a   1.000
_cell.length_b   1.000
_cell.length_c   1.000
_cell.angle_alpha   90.00
_cell.angle_beta   90.00
_cell.angle_gamma   90.00
#
_symmetry.space_group_name_H-M   'P 1'
#
loop_
_entity.id
_entity.type
_entity.pdbx_description
1 polymer ?
#
loop_
_entity_poly.entity_id
_entity_poly.type
_entity_poly.pdbx_seq_one_letter_code
_entity_poly.pdbx_strand_id
1 'polypeptide(L)'
;HFEYFFQLDETFEAMNQILQWLQQLADSLDVGFSLLANGHLAPQIISPAKFNKVIKTINGQLPRGWSISSNELWVAYRESTVSVAAMENSFRLFIHVPFFEHSQQYKLFQIINLPGSTDNGTHGVLFGNLPDYLAV
;
A
#
# COMPACT_ATOMS: atom_id res chain seq x y z
N HIS A 1 45.35 6.19 37.79
CA HIS A 1 44.12 6.04 38.60
C HIS A 1 42.93 6.83 38.04
N PHE A 2 43.08 8.10 37.61
CA PHE A 2 41.97 8.88 37.02
C PHE A 2 41.50 8.40 35.65
N GLU A 3 42.41 7.88 34.83
CA GLU A 3 42.13 7.37 33.47
C GLU A 3 41.09 6.25 33.44
N TYR A 4 41.05 5.42 34.49
CA TYR A 4 40.06 4.34 34.64
C TYR A 4 38.65 4.88 34.89
N PHE A 5 38.52 6.01 35.60
CA PHE A 5 37.22 6.65 35.85
C PHE A 5 36.66 7.31 34.59
N PHE A 6 37.51 7.93 33.76
CA PHE A 6 37.09 8.49 32.47
C PHE A 6 36.59 7.42 31.50
N GLN A 7 37.30 6.29 31.39
CA GLN A 7 36.84 5.16 30.57
C GLN A 7 35.51 4.56 31.05
N LEU A 8 35.30 4.53 32.36
CA LEU A 8 34.06 4.03 32.97
C LEU A 8 32.87 4.95 32.62
N ASP A 9 33.07 6.26 32.70
CA ASP A 9 32.08 7.29 32.38
C ASP A 9 31.72 7.27 30.88
N GLU A 10 32.72 7.18 30.00
CA GLU A 10 32.50 7.02 28.55
C GLU A 10 31.73 5.74 28.22
N THR A 11 32.02 4.64 28.93
CA THR A 11 31.32 3.36 28.74
C THR A 11 29.86 3.46 29.18
N PHE A 12 29.59 4.12 30.32
CA PHE A 12 28.23 4.35 30.79
C PHE A 12 27.43 5.24 29.84
N GLU A 13 28.05 6.30 29.31
CA GLU A 13 27.41 7.15 28.31
C GLU A 13 27.09 6.36 27.03
N ALA A 14 28.04 5.56 26.53
CA ALA A 14 27.81 4.70 25.37
C ALA A 14 26.66 3.70 25.61
N MET A 15 26.59 3.09 26.81
CA MET A 15 25.48 2.20 27.19
C MET A 15 24.14 2.95 27.21
N ASN A 16 24.11 4.17 27.75
CA ASN A 16 22.91 4.99 27.78
C ASN A 16 22.43 5.33 26.35
N GLN A 17 23.36 5.69 25.45
CA GLN A 17 23.05 5.93 24.04
C GLN A 17 22.49 4.69 23.34
N ILE A 18 23.04 3.50 23.62
CA ILE A 18 22.52 2.24 23.08
C ILE A 18 21.09 1.97 23.59
N LEU A 19 20.83 2.18 24.88
CA LEU A 19 19.49 1.99 25.44
C LEU A 19 18.48 2.96 24.83
N GLN A 20 18.86 4.23 24.63
CA GLN A 20 18.02 5.22 23.96
C GLN A 20 17.74 4.83 22.51
N TRP A 21 18.75 4.36 21.77
CA TRP A 21 18.58 3.87 20.41
C TRP A 21 17.64 2.65 20.34
N LEU A 22 17.78 1.70 21.28
CA LEU A 22 16.89 0.53 21.36
C LEU A 22 15.45 0.94 21.65
N GLN A 23 15.23 1.92 22.52
CA GLN A 23 13.90 2.45 22.79
C GLN A 23 13.29 3.08 21.54
N GLN A 24 14.03 3.95 20.84
CA GLN A 24 13.58 4.57 19.60
C GLN A 24 13.24 3.54 18.52
N LEU A 25 14.04 2.46 18.44
CA LEU A 25 13.79 1.36 17.52
C LEU A 25 12.51 0.60 17.88
N ALA A 26 12.28 0.33 19.17
CA ALA A 26 11.05 -0.32 19.63
C ALA A 26 9.81 0.53 19.30
N ASP A 27 9.85 1.82 19.59
CA ASP A 27 8.75 2.75 19.30
C ASP A 27 8.48 2.85 17.78
N SER A 28 9.54 2.84 16.97
CA SER A 28 9.44 2.84 15.50
C SER A 28 8.79 1.55 14.97
N LEU A 29 9.16 0.40 15.55
CA LEU A 29 8.57 -0.89 15.18
C LEU A 29 7.10 -1.00 15.59
N ASP A 30 6.72 -0.45 16.75
CA ASP A 30 5.33 -0.44 17.21
C ASP A 30 4.40 0.29 16.23
N VAL A 31 4.84 1.46 15.74
CA VAL A 31 4.16 2.19 14.66
C VAL A 31 4.09 1.32 13.39
N GLY A 32 5.18 0.64 13.05
CA GLY A 32 5.22 -0.25 11.88
C GLY A 32 4.24 -1.42 11.97
N PHE A 33 4.17 -2.09 13.12
CA PHE A 33 3.23 -3.19 13.35
C PHE A 33 1.78 -2.72 13.33
N SER A 34 1.50 -1.53 13.88
CA SER A 34 0.18 -0.90 13.82
C SER A 34 -0.27 -0.65 12.38
N LEU A 35 0.64 -0.16 11.51
CA LEU A 35 0.35 0.03 10.08
C LEU A 35 0.06 -1.31 9.39
N LEU A 36 0.85 -2.34 9.67
CA LEU A 36 0.63 -3.68 9.10
C LEU A 36 -0.72 -4.28 9.55
N ALA A 37 -1.09 -4.11 10.81
CA ALA A 37 -2.37 -4.58 11.35
C ALA A 37 -3.56 -3.87 10.68
N ASN A 38 -3.39 -2.61 10.30
CA ASN A 38 -4.37 -1.84 9.53
C ASN A 38 -4.33 -2.11 8.02
N GLY A 39 -3.53 -3.09 7.59
CA GLY A 39 -3.44 -3.51 6.20
C GLY A 39 -2.61 -2.58 5.31
N HIS A 40 -1.74 -1.74 5.89
CA HIS A 40 -0.88 -0.82 5.16
C HIS A 40 0.59 -1.22 5.21
N LEU A 41 1.36 -0.87 4.19
CA LEU A 41 2.81 -1.04 4.20
C LEU A 41 3.47 -0.10 5.21
N ALA A 42 4.24 -0.69 6.12
CA ALA A 42 5.02 0.03 7.12
C ALA A 42 6.42 0.38 6.58
N PRO A 43 6.78 1.68 6.42
CA PRO A 43 8.09 2.09 5.93
C PRO A 43 9.25 1.60 6.80
N GLN A 44 9.00 1.38 8.10
CA GLN A 44 9.97 0.87 9.07
C GLN A 44 10.34 -0.59 8.81
N ILE A 45 9.44 -1.36 8.17
CA ILE A 45 9.61 -2.79 7.89
C ILE A 45 9.99 -3.02 6.42
N ILE A 46 9.30 -2.34 5.51
CA ILE A 46 9.56 -2.37 4.07
C ILE A 46 9.68 -0.93 3.59
N SER A 47 10.92 -0.45 3.41
CA SER A 47 11.12 0.90 2.91
C SER A 47 10.62 1.04 1.46
N PRO A 48 10.17 2.24 1.03
CA PRO A 48 9.79 2.50 -0.35
C PRO A 48 10.89 2.15 -1.37
N ALA A 49 12.16 2.35 -0.99
CA ALA A 49 13.31 1.97 -1.83
C ALA A 49 13.41 0.45 -2.04
N LYS A 50 13.22 -0.33 -0.96
CA LYS A 50 13.21 -1.80 -1.03
C LYS A 50 12.04 -2.30 -1.86
N PHE A 51 10.85 -1.75 -1.64
CA PHE A 51 9.66 -2.07 -2.43
C PHE A 51 9.88 -1.79 -3.92
N ASN A 52 10.37 -0.61 -4.27
CA ASN A 52 10.66 -0.23 -5.66
C ASN A 52 11.61 -1.22 -6.35
N LYS A 53 12.68 -1.63 -5.66
CA LYS A 53 13.62 -2.62 -6.19
C LYS A 53 12.91 -3.93 -6.53
N VAL A 54 12.01 -4.40 -5.66
CA VAL A 54 11.22 -5.62 -5.88
C VAL A 54 10.25 -5.45 -7.05
N ILE A 55 9.50 -4.35 -7.11
CA ILE A 55 8.55 -4.07 -8.20
C ILE A 55 9.25 -4.04 -9.56
N LYS A 56 10.42 -3.42 -9.67
CA LYS A 56 11.19 -3.41 -10.91
C LYS A 56 11.59 -4.81 -11.36
N THR A 57 11.98 -5.68 -10.43
CA THR A 57 12.29 -7.09 -10.73
C THR A 57 11.04 -7.84 -11.19
N ILE A 58 9.90 -7.66 -10.52
CA ILE A 58 8.63 -8.30 -10.88
C ILE A 58 8.16 -7.83 -12.25
N ASN A 59 8.18 -6.51 -12.53
CA ASN A 59 7.78 -5.96 -13.82
C ASN A 59 8.56 -6.56 -15.00
N GLY A 60 9.84 -6.91 -14.81
CA GLY A 60 10.64 -7.59 -15.83
C GLY A 60 10.21 -9.04 -16.12
N GLN A 61 9.40 -9.63 -15.24
CA GLN A 61 8.93 -11.02 -15.32
C GLN A 61 7.43 -11.13 -15.68
N LEU A 62 6.70 -10.01 -15.68
CA LEU A 62 5.28 -10.01 -15.97
C LEU A 62 5.00 -10.33 -17.46
N PRO A 63 3.85 -10.95 -17.77
CA PRO A 63 3.40 -11.13 -19.14
C PRO A 63 3.32 -9.81 -19.91
N ARG A 64 3.45 -9.89 -21.24
CA ARG A 64 3.30 -8.72 -22.10
C ARG A 64 1.92 -8.09 -21.92
N GLY A 65 1.89 -6.77 -21.73
CA GLY A 65 0.67 -6.01 -21.49
C GLY A 65 0.32 -5.81 -20.02
N TRP A 66 1.02 -6.46 -19.09
CA TRP A 66 0.83 -6.26 -17.66
C TRP A 66 1.96 -5.41 -17.10
N SER A 67 1.64 -4.41 -16.29
CA SER A 67 2.65 -3.66 -15.55
C SER A 67 2.12 -3.15 -14.22
N ILE A 68 2.98 -3.13 -13.22
CA ILE A 68 2.77 -2.35 -12.01
C ILE A 68 3.29 -0.95 -12.31
N SER A 69 2.48 0.08 -12.11
CA SER A 69 2.83 1.46 -12.50
C SER A 69 4.18 1.88 -11.92
N SER A 70 5.19 1.97 -12.80
CA SER A 70 6.56 2.38 -12.44
C SER A 70 6.72 3.89 -12.41
N ASN A 71 5.79 4.64 -13.02
CA ASN A 71 5.83 6.10 -13.06
C ASN A 71 5.32 6.71 -11.74
N GLU A 72 4.49 5.97 -11.00
CA GLU A 72 3.90 6.39 -9.73
C GLU A 72 4.17 5.35 -8.64
N LEU A 73 5.42 4.94 -8.48
CA LEU A 73 5.82 3.91 -7.50
C LEU A 73 5.42 4.26 -6.06
N TRP A 74 5.32 5.54 -5.73
CA TRP A 74 4.77 6.01 -4.45
C TRP A 74 3.27 5.71 -4.32
N VAL A 75 2.50 5.87 -5.39
CA VAL A 75 1.07 5.55 -5.44
C VAL A 75 0.89 4.04 -5.29
N ALA A 76 1.65 3.24 -6.06
CA ALA A 76 1.64 1.79 -5.91
C ALA A 76 2.01 1.34 -4.50
N TYR A 77 2.99 1.97 -3.85
CA TYR A 77 3.34 1.70 -2.46
C TYR A 77 2.21 2.06 -1.49
N ARG A 78 1.57 3.23 -1.65
CA ARG A 78 0.48 3.70 -0.80
C ARG A 78 -0.79 2.84 -0.94
N GLU A 79 -1.09 2.42 -2.17
CA GLU A 79 -2.30 1.65 -2.51
C GLU A 79 -2.12 0.15 -2.32
N SER A 80 -0.89 -0.32 -2.13
CA SER A 80 -0.65 -1.70 -1.77
C SER A 80 -1.20 -1.98 -0.38
N THR A 81 -1.93 -3.08 -0.26
CA THR A 81 -2.42 -3.57 1.02
C THR A 81 -1.58 -4.73 1.52
N VAL A 82 -1.59 -4.94 2.84
CA VAL A 82 -0.85 -6.01 3.48
C VAL A 82 -1.80 -6.90 4.26
N SER A 83 -1.68 -8.21 4.07
CA SER A 83 -2.28 -9.20 4.96
C SER A 83 -1.19 -9.87 5.77
N VAL A 84 -1.44 -10.09 7.06
CA VAL A 84 -0.47 -10.72 7.97
C VAL A 84 -1.01 -12.07 8.41
N ALA A 85 -0.18 -13.11 8.28
CA ALA A 85 -0.47 -14.42 8.86
C ALA A 85 0.56 -14.74 9.95
N ALA A 86 0.08 -15.03 11.16
CA ALA A 86 0.90 -15.56 12.23
C ALA A 86 1.19 -17.04 11.96
N MET A 87 2.45 -17.43 12.16
CA MET A 87 2.94 -18.80 12.20
C MET A 87 3.54 -19.05 13.59
N GLU A 88 3.91 -20.29 13.88
CA GLU A 88 4.40 -20.73 15.20
C GLU A 88 5.46 -19.77 15.79
N ASN A 89 6.48 -19.40 14.99
CA ASN A 89 7.56 -18.49 15.43
C ASN A 89 7.83 -17.33 14.45
N SER A 90 6.90 -17.02 13.54
CA SER A 90 7.14 -15.96 12.55
C SER A 90 5.85 -15.35 12.02
N PHE A 91 5.99 -14.23 11.32
CA PHE A 91 4.91 -13.63 10.56
C PHE A 91 5.22 -13.72 9.07
N ARG A 92 4.21 -14.07 8.27
CA ARG A 92 4.25 -13.90 6.82
C ARG A 92 3.45 -12.67 6.45
N LEU A 93 4.08 -11.80 5.67
CA LEU A 93 3.45 -10.62 5.08
C LEU A 93 3.10 -10.94 3.63
N PHE A 94 1.82 -10.79 3.28
CA PHE A 94 1.33 -10.87 1.92
C PHE A 94 1.05 -9.45 1.43
N ILE A 95 1.81 -8.99 0.44
CA ILE A 95 1.68 -7.64 -0.11
C ILE A 95 0.87 -7.75 -1.39
N HIS A 96 -0.28 -7.11 -1.41
CA HIS A 96 -1.16 -7.04 -2.56
C HIS A 96 -0.85 -5.75 -3.30
N VAL A 97 -0.27 -5.87 -4.49
CA VAL A 97 0.12 -4.72 -5.31
C VAL A 97 -0.84 -4.60 -6.48
N PRO A 98 -1.43 -3.42 -6.72
CA PRO A 98 -2.28 -3.22 -7.89
C PRO A 98 -1.46 -3.33 -9.18
N PHE A 99 -1.99 -4.06 -10.16
CA PHE A 99 -1.42 -4.16 -11.51
C PHE A 99 -2.37 -3.56 -12.54
N PHE A 100 -1.79 -3.04 -13.62
CA PHE A 100 -2.52 -2.49 -14.75
C PHE A 100 -2.36 -3.41 -15.95
N GLU A 101 -3.49 -3.78 -16.55
CA GLU A 101 -3.52 -4.49 -17.82
C GLU A 101 -3.73 -3.50 -18.96
N HIS A 102 -2.67 -3.25 -19.73
CA HIS A 102 -2.68 -2.31 -20.85
C HIS A 102 -3.46 -2.86 -22.06
N SER A 103 -3.79 -4.15 -22.07
CA SER A 103 -4.64 -4.79 -23.08
C SER A 103 -6.12 -4.43 -22.92
N GLN A 104 -6.56 -3.99 -21.74
CA GLN A 104 -7.97 -3.62 -21.51
C GLN A 104 -8.10 -2.09 -21.50
N GLN A 105 -8.17 -1.51 -22.70
CA GLN A 105 -8.71 -0.16 -22.86
C GLN A 105 -10.23 -0.23 -22.67
N TYR A 106 -10.70 0.03 -21.47
CA TYR A 106 -12.13 0.23 -21.24
C TYR A 106 -12.56 1.53 -21.90
N LYS A 107 -13.54 1.45 -22.80
CA LYS A 107 -14.24 2.66 -23.26
C LYS A 107 -15.33 2.97 -22.25
N LEU A 108 -15.13 4.02 -21.47
CA LEU A 108 -16.15 4.49 -20.54
C LEU A 108 -17.25 5.20 -21.34
N PHE A 109 -18.47 4.67 -21.29
CA PHE A 109 -19.63 5.34 -21.86
C PHE A 109 -20.48 5.91 -20.72
N GLN A 110 -20.77 7.21 -20.79
CA GLN A 110 -21.76 7.84 -19.93
C GLN A 110 -23.14 7.57 -20.53
N ILE A 111 -24.05 7.00 -19.73
CA ILE A 111 -25.44 6.80 -20.16
C ILE A 111 -26.20 8.11 -19.90
N ILE A 112 -26.75 8.69 -20.97
CA ILE A 112 -27.69 9.81 -20.86
C ILE A 112 -29.09 9.26 -21.18
N ASN A 113 -29.92 9.09 -20.15
CA ASN A 113 -31.31 8.67 -20.33
C ASN A 113 -32.13 9.86 -20.82
N LEU A 114 -32.57 9.81 -22.08
CA LEU A 114 -33.48 10.81 -22.62
C LEU A 114 -34.94 10.45 -22.24
N PRO A 115 -35.77 11.43 -21.86
CA PRO A 115 -37.19 11.20 -21.59
C PRO A 115 -37.90 10.74 -22.87
N GLY A 116 -38.55 9.58 -22.82
CA GLY A 116 -39.39 9.08 -23.90
C GLY A 116 -40.76 9.77 -23.91
N SER A 117 -41.27 10.10 -25.10
CA SER A 117 -42.64 10.57 -25.25
C SER A 117 -43.59 9.44 -24.87
N THR A 118 -44.49 9.71 -23.92
CA THR A 118 -45.63 8.84 -23.64
C THR A 118 -46.81 9.39 -24.41
N ASP A 119 -47.36 8.61 -25.35
CA ASP A 119 -48.49 9.04 -26.19
C ASP A 119 -49.79 9.28 -25.38
N ASN A 120 -49.77 8.99 -24.08
CA ASN A 120 -50.91 9.17 -23.20
C ASN A 120 -50.53 10.08 -22.05
N GLY A 121 -51.18 11.24 -21.99
CA GLY A 121 -51.13 12.12 -20.83
C GLY A 121 -51.45 11.37 -19.55
N THR A 122 -50.86 11.84 -18.46
CA THR A 122 -50.93 11.38 -17.06
C THR A 122 -50.03 10.21 -16.62
N HIS A 123 -48.94 10.63 -15.96
CA HIS A 123 -48.23 10.05 -14.81
C HIS A 123 -47.46 8.73 -14.94
N GLY A 124 -46.13 8.88 -15.01
CA GLY A 124 -45.16 7.92 -14.47
C GLY A 124 -44.11 7.48 -15.47
N VAL A 125 -42.91 8.07 -15.42
CA VAL A 125 -41.72 7.50 -16.09
C VAL A 125 -40.97 6.68 -15.05
N LEU A 126 -41.02 5.36 -15.17
CA LEU A 126 -40.14 4.45 -14.42
C LEU A 126 -38.99 4.06 -15.35
N PHE A 127 -37.79 4.53 -15.05
CA PHE A 127 -36.56 3.98 -15.64
C PHE A 127 -36.12 2.80 -14.78
N GLY A 128 -35.82 1.66 -15.40
CA GLY A 128 -35.00 0.64 -14.74
C GLY A 128 -33.61 1.21 -14.50
N ASN A 129 -33.07 1.02 -13.30
CA ASN A 129 -31.76 1.57 -12.93
C ASN A 129 -30.65 0.89 -13.76
N LEU A 130 -30.23 1.55 -14.84
CA LEU A 130 -28.92 1.32 -15.41
C LEU A 130 -27.89 2.08 -14.56
N PRO A 131 -26.70 1.50 -14.32
CA PRO A 131 -25.63 2.22 -13.64
C PRO A 131 -25.20 3.43 -14.47
N ASP A 132 -24.80 4.51 -13.79
CA ASP A 132 -24.43 5.80 -14.41
C ASP A 132 -23.29 5.69 -15.44
N TYR A 133 -22.51 4.61 -15.33
CA TYR A 133 -21.38 4.32 -16.19
C TYR A 133 -21.38 2.84 -16.57
N LEU A 134 -21.05 2.57 -17.83
CA LEU A 134 -20.75 1.24 -18.32
C LEU A 134 -19.30 1.20 -18.80
N ALA A 135 -18.60 0.14 -18.40
CA ALA A 135 -17.30 -0.23 -18.94
C ALA A 135 -17.49 -1.47 -19.84
N VAL A 136 -16.96 -1.39 -21.06
CA VAL A 136 -16.91 -2.49 -22.05
C VAL A 136 -15.48 -2.67 -22.50
#